data_AF-A0A2P7BQ84-F1
#
_entry.id   AF-A0A2P7BQ84-F1
#
_cell.length_a   1.000
_cell.length_b   1.000
_cell.length_c   1.000
_cell.angle_alpha   90.00
_cell.angle_beta   90.00
_cell.angle_gamma   90.00
#
_symmetry.space_group_name_H-M   'P 1'
#
loop_
_entity.id
_entity.type
_entity.pdbx_description
1 polymer ?
#
loop_
_entity_poly.entity_id
_entity_poly.type
_entity_poly.pdbx_seq_one_letter_code
_entity_poly.pdbx_strand_id
1 'polypeptide(L)'
;MNPIAVENPRALPQQAICSITTVDDVEDYLERCGQIANKIYLTAFELPYADRAAVLAELRLMGVAAGSLFPGIDGACEEMRLKNFRP
;
A
#
# COMPACT_ATOMS: atom_id res chain seq x y z
N MET A 1 3.29 -19.71 -13.84
CA MET A 1 1.87 -20.01 -13.55
C MET A 1 1.38 -18.85 -12.71
N ASN A 2 0.47 -18.02 -13.24
CA ASN A 2 -0.02 -16.86 -12.49
C ASN A 2 -0.88 -17.36 -11.32
N PRO A 3 -0.72 -16.84 -10.09
CA PRO A 3 -1.53 -17.25 -8.97
C PRO A 3 -2.99 -16.96 -9.28
N ILE A 4 -3.85 -17.96 -9.09
CA ILE A 4 -5.30 -17.76 -9.08
C ILE A 4 -5.59 -17.01 -7.77
N ALA A 5 -6.42 -15.96 -7.78
CA ALA A 5 -6.78 -15.18 -6.58
C ALA A 5 -7.56 -15.98 -5.51
N VAL A 6 -7.69 -17.30 -5.70
CA VAL A 6 -8.32 -18.24 -4.80
C VAL A 6 -7.33 -18.54 -3.66
N GLU A 7 -7.80 -18.38 -2.41
CA GLU A 7 -7.01 -18.57 -1.18
C GLU A 7 -5.84 -17.59 -0.97
N ASN A 8 -5.84 -16.39 -1.59
CA ASN A 8 -4.90 -15.35 -1.18
C ASN A 8 -5.35 -14.73 0.16
N PRO A 9 -4.65 -14.99 1.29
CA PRO A 9 -5.07 -14.46 2.59
C PRO A 9 -4.99 -12.92 2.66
N ARG A 10 -4.21 -12.30 1.77
CA ARG A 10 -4.08 -10.83 1.65
C ARG A 10 -5.07 -10.21 0.67
N ALA A 11 -5.91 -11.01 0.00
CA ALA A 11 -6.98 -10.48 -0.85
C ALA A 11 -8.18 -9.98 -0.04
N LEU A 12 -8.26 -10.32 1.25
CA LEU A 12 -9.22 -9.68 2.15
C LEU A 12 -8.87 -8.19 2.31
N PRO A 13 -9.86 -7.29 2.34
CA PRO A 13 -9.60 -5.85 2.43
C PRO A 13 -8.76 -5.52 3.67
N GLN A 14 -7.52 -5.09 3.45
CA GLN A 14 -6.75 -4.40 4.48
C GLN A 14 -7.29 -2.98 4.58
N GLN A 15 -8.18 -2.74 5.54
CA GLN A 15 -8.78 -1.43 5.72
C GLN A 15 -7.81 -0.52 6.47
N ALA A 16 -7.41 0.58 5.82
CA ALA A 16 -6.86 1.71 6.54
C ALA A 16 -7.93 2.24 7.50
N ILE A 17 -7.56 2.46 8.76
CA ILE A 17 -8.46 3.09 9.74
C ILE A 17 -8.31 4.60 9.61
N CYS A 18 -9.29 5.26 9.00
CA CYS A 18 -9.36 6.72 9.06
C CYS A 18 -9.66 7.16 10.49
N SER A 19 -8.81 8.05 11.01
CA SER A 19 -8.93 8.61 12.36
C SER A 19 -8.81 10.13 12.32
N ILE A 20 -9.50 10.81 13.24
CA ILE A 20 -9.34 12.24 13.47
C ILE A 20 -8.57 12.40 14.78
N THR A 21 -7.57 13.27 14.80
CA THR A 21 -6.74 13.55 15.98
C THR A 21 -6.56 15.05 16.16
N THR A 22 -6.36 15.47 17.40
CA THR A 22 -5.97 16.84 17.76
C THR A 22 -4.45 17.01 17.82
N VAL A 23 -3.70 15.94 17.58
CA VAL A 23 -2.23 15.95 17.53
C VAL A 23 -1.81 16.45 16.15
N ASP A 24 -1.00 17.50 16.12
CA ASP A 24 -0.44 18.09 14.90
C ASP A 24 0.59 17.13 14.27
N ASP A 25 1.61 16.76 15.04
CA ASP A 25 2.63 15.79 14.61
C ASP A 25 2.40 14.42 15.25
N VAL A 26 1.73 13.54 14.48
CA VAL A 26 1.40 12.18 14.91
C VAL A 26 2.65 11.29 14.96
N GLU A 27 3.64 11.52 14.11
CA GLU A 27 4.85 10.70 14.02
C GLU A 27 5.71 10.91 15.27
N ASP A 28 6.00 12.17 15.60
CA ASP A 28 6.74 12.55 16.81
C ASP A 28 6.00 12.12 18.08
N TYR A 29 4.67 12.24 18.10
CA TYR A 29 3.85 11.79 19.23
C TYR A 29 3.99 10.28 19.46
N LEU A 30 3.86 9.48 18.39
CA LEU A 30 4.02 8.03 18.47
C LEU A 30 5.43 7.63 18.87
N GLU A 31 6.46 8.33 18.38
CA GLU A 31 7.84 8.08 18.79
C GLU A 31 8.01 8.30 20.30
N ARG A 32 7.54 9.44 20.83
CA ARG A 32 7.61 9.75 22.27
C ARG A 32 6.85 8.73 23.11
N CYS A 33 5.65 8.33 22.69
CA CYS A 33 4.92 7.25 23.36
C CYS A 33 5.71 5.95 23.35
N GLY A 34 6.38 5.64 22.24
CA GLY A 34 7.23 4.47 22.10
C GLY A 34 8.41 4.49 23.07
N GLN A 35 9.09 5.62 23.19
CA GLN A 35 10.20 5.80 24.13
C GLN A 35 9.76 5.58 25.59
N ILE A 36 8.60 6.12 25.99
CA ILE A 36 8.06 5.95 27.36
C ILE A 36 7.67 4.49 27.61
N ALA A 37 7.05 3.83 26.63
CA ALA A 37 6.57 2.46 26.75
C ALA A 37 7.65 1.40 26.45
N ASN A 38 8.86 1.81 26.07
CA ASN A 38 9.91 0.97 25.52
C ASN A 38 9.41 0.07 24.37
N LYS A 39 8.70 0.67 23.41
CA LYS A 39 8.10 0.01 22.23
C LYS A 39 8.35 0.84 20.96
N ILE A 40 8.34 0.17 19.80
CA ILE A 40 8.42 0.80 18.48
C ILE A 40 7.04 0.67 17.82
N TYR A 41 6.43 1.80 17.46
CA TYR A 41 5.10 1.84 16.84
C TYR A 41 5.16 2.05 15.31
N LEU A 42 6.15 2.79 14.82
CA LEU A 42 6.36 3.06 13.40
C LEU A 42 7.69 2.47 12.95
N THR A 43 7.73 1.92 11.75
CA THR A 43 8.95 1.37 11.15
C THR A 43 8.96 1.71 9.66
N ALA A 44 10.05 2.33 9.22
CA ALA A 44 10.28 2.61 7.82
C ALA A 44 10.92 1.38 7.13
N PHE A 45 10.47 1.10 5.91
CA PHE A 45 11.03 0.04 5.07
C PHE A 45 11.40 0.62 3.72
N GLU A 46 12.54 0.19 3.17
CA GLU A 46 12.96 0.53 1.81
C GLU A 46 12.65 -0.63 0.87
N LEU A 47 12.20 -0.31 -0.35
CA LEU A 47 11.93 -1.29 -1.40
C LEU A 47 12.78 -0.96 -2.64
N PRO A 48 13.59 -1.90 -3.16
CA PRO A 48 14.35 -1.70 -4.38
C PRO A 48 13.43 -1.41 -5.58
N TYR A 49 13.81 -0.45 -6.43
CA TYR A 49 13.03 -0.15 -7.64
C TYR A 49 12.93 -1.35 -8.59
N ALA A 50 13.93 -2.22 -8.60
CA ALA A 50 13.94 -3.45 -9.40
C ALA A 50 12.73 -4.36 -9.09
N ASP A 51 12.20 -4.33 -7.86
CA ASP A 51 11.08 -5.16 -7.43
C ASP A 51 9.71 -4.56 -7.80
N ARG A 52 9.69 -3.32 -8.34
CA ARG A 52 8.45 -2.59 -8.66
C ARG A 52 7.47 -3.42 -9.48
N ALA A 53 7.94 -4.11 -10.51
CA ALA A 53 7.07 -4.90 -11.38
C ALA A 53 6.44 -6.10 -10.64
N ALA A 54 7.22 -6.78 -9.81
CA ALA A 54 6.75 -7.91 -9.01
C ALA A 54 5.74 -7.44 -7.95
N VAL A 55 6.07 -6.37 -7.21
CA VAL A 55 5.20 -5.78 -6.18
C VAL A 55 3.87 -5.33 -6.78
N LEU A 56 3.87 -4.63 -7.92
CA LEU A 56 2.63 -4.18 -8.57
C LEU A 56 1.79 -5.35 -9.10
N ALA A 57 2.41 -6.44 -9.56
CA ALA A 57 1.68 -7.65 -9.97
C ALA A 57 0.99 -8.30 -8.76
N GLU A 58 1.66 -8.34 -7.62
CA GLU A 58 1.15 -8.89 -6.37
C GLU A 58 0.01 -8.05 -5.78
N LEU A 59 0.16 -6.71 -5.74
CA LEU A 59 -0.90 -5.79 -5.32
C LEU A 59 -2.19 -5.95 -6.14
N ARG A 60 -2.05 -6.21 -7.44
CA ARG A 60 -3.21 -6.46 -8.30
C ARG A 60 -3.96 -7.75 -7.96
N LEU A 61 -3.29 -8.76 -7.40
CA LEU A 61 -3.96 -9.95 -6.86
C LEU A 61 -4.77 -9.66 -5.60
N MET A 62 -4.54 -8.52 -4.95
CA MET A 62 -5.29 -8.02 -3.79
C MET A 62 -6.37 -7.00 -4.19
N GLY A 63 -6.57 -6.77 -5.50
CA GLY A 63 -7.48 -5.73 -5.99
C GLY A 63 -6.93 -4.31 -5.86
N VAL A 64 -5.64 -4.14 -5.53
CA VAL A 64 -4.97 -2.84 -5.42
C VAL A 64 -4.28 -2.53 -6.75
N ALA A 65 -4.92 -1.69 -7.54
CA ALA A 65 -4.44 -1.18 -8.84
C ALA A 65 -4.57 0.34 -8.92
N ALA A 66 -3.90 0.96 -9.90
CA ALA A 66 -3.92 2.41 -10.09
C ALA A 66 -5.35 2.98 -10.22
N GLY A 67 -6.23 2.33 -10.99
CA GLY A 67 -7.62 2.78 -11.13
C GLY A 67 -8.47 2.60 -9.86
N SER A 68 -8.10 1.65 -8.99
CA SER A 68 -8.78 1.47 -7.69
C SER A 68 -8.31 2.45 -6.61
N LEU A 69 -7.03 2.85 -6.65
CA LEU A 69 -6.45 3.80 -5.69
C LEU A 69 -6.76 5.25 -6.05
N PHE A 70 -6.79 5.56 -7.35
CA PHE A 70 -7.01 6.90 -7.88
C PHE A 70 -8.20 6.89 -8.84
N PRO A 71 -9.44 6.98 -8.33
CA PRO A 71 -10.62 7.05 -9.18
C PRO A 71 -10.56 8.25 -10.12
N GLY A 72 -10.84 8.02 -11.41
CA GLY A 72 -10.84 9.06 -12.43
C GLY A 72 -10.11 8.66 -13.71
N ILE A 73 -9.97 9.62 -14.63
CA ILE A 73 -9.33 9.38 -15.93
C ILE A 73 -7.84 9.06 -15.78
N ASP A 74 -7.14 9.74 -14.87
CA ASP A 74 -5.70 9.56 -14.66
C ASP A 74 -5.37 8.15 -14.16
N GLY A 75 -6.11 7.66 -13.16
CA GLY A 75 -5.93 6.31 -12.65
C GLY A 75 -6.30 5.22 -13.66
N ALA A 76 -7.35 5.45 -14.46
CA ALA A 76 -7.73 4.55 -15.54
C ALA A 76 -6.64 4.48 -16.63
N CYS A 77 -6.12 5.62 -17.07
CA CYS A 77 -5.05 5.70 -18.04
C CYS A 77 -3.75 5.07 -17.50
N GLU A 78 -3.39 5.31 -16.24
CA GLU A 78 -2.21 4.71 -15.62
C GLU A 78 -2.35 3.20 -15.50
N GLU A 79 -3.53 2.69 -15.15
CA GLU A 79 -3.78 1.26 -15.11
C GLU A 79 -3.66 0.61 -16.51
N MET A 80 -4.22 1.26 -17.55
CA MET A 80 -4.04 0.82 -18.93
C MET A 80 -2.57 0.86 -19.35
N ARG A 81 -1.83 1.88 -18.93
CA ARG A 81 -0.39 2.00 -19.18
C ARG A 81 0.37 0.81 -18.61
N LEU A 82 0.14 0.51 -17.32
CA LEU A 82 0.78 -0.61 -16.61
C LEU A 82 0.35 -1.99 -17.13
N LYS A 83 -0.81 -2.11 -17.78
CA LYS A 83 -1.29 -3.35 -18.39
C LYS A 83 -0.73 -3.60 -19.78
N ASN A 84 -0.70 -2.56 -20.61
CA ASN A 84 -0.52 -2.71 -22.05
C ASN A 84 0.87 -2.29 -22.54
N PHE A 85 1.61 -1.53 -21.74
CA PHE A 85 2.93 -1.02 -22.09
C PHE A 85 3.96 -1.60 -21.12
N ARG A 86 5.10 -2.04 -21.66
CA ARG A 86 6.22 -2.49 -20.83
C ARG A 86 6.83 -1.28 -20.12
N PRO A 87 7.24 -1.42 -18.85
CA PRO A 87 8.07 -0.42 -18.19
C PRO A 87 9.44 -0.28 -18.85
#